data_AF-A0ABD3CFG0-F1
#
_entry.id   AF-A0ABD3CFG0-F1
#
_cell.length_a   1.000
_cell.length_b   1.000
_cell.length_c   1.000
_cell.angle_alpha   90.00
_cell.angle_beta   90.00
_cell.angle_gamma   90.00
#
_symmetry.space_group_name_H-M   'P 1'
#
loop_
_entity.id
_entity.type
_entity.pdbx_description
1 polymer ?
#
loop_
_entity_poly.entity_id
_entity_poly.type
_entity_poly.pdbx_seq_one_letter_code
_entity_poly.pdbx_strand_id
1 'polypeptide(L)'
;MVGILGSRLLHKTLMSTITAAGQGFHKEVEKPPMCRGDSQNDIQINTSNGFYCDYFSPNKAYKPKMWTEAWAGWSTEFGGPVPYRPAEDLAFSVAKIILKGGSYINYYMYHGGTNFGRTAGGPFIATSYDYDAPLDEYGLLRQPKWGHLKDLHRAIKLCEPALVSISPVLTPLGNHQEAHVFKSNGACAAFLANYNQHSFAKVPFENKHYNLPLWSISILPDCKNTVYNTTRCIAESVLLCSTITTDKETLRI
;
A
#
# COMPACT_ATOMS: atom_id res chain seq x y z
N MET A 1 4.32 -19.84 -16.67
CA MET A 1 5.62 -19.65 -15.98
C MET A 1 6.07 -18.20 -16.17
N VAL A 2 5.33 -17.24 -15.62
CA VAL A 2 5.59 -15.80 -15.72
C VAL A 2 5.03 -15.18 -14.43
N GLY A 3 5.83 -14.42 -13.66
CA GLY A 3 5.31 -13.55 -12.60
C GLY A 3 5.82 -13.71 -11.15
N ILE A 4 6.65 -14.71 -10.81
CA ILE A 4 7.10 -14.93 -9.41
C ILE A 4 8.41 -14.17 -9.06
N LEU A 5 9.07 -13.49 -10.01
CA LEU A 5 10.36 -12.85 -9.75
C LEU A 5 10.27 -11.51 -8.97
N GLY A 6 9.16 -10.77 -9.06
CA GLY A 6 9.03 -9.44 -8.43
C GLY A 6 8.92 -9.49 -6.90
N SER A 7 8.22 -10.51 -6.37
CA SER A 7 8.06 -10.73 -4.93
C SER A 7 9.28 -11.39 -4.29
N ARG A 8 10.03 -12.22 -5.03
CA ARG A 8 11.26 -12.84 -4.54
C ARG A 8 12.42 -11.86 -4.35
N LEU A 9 12.50 -10.78 -5.12
CA LEU A 9 13.61 -9.82 -5.01
C LEU A 9 13.46 -8.90 -3.79
N LEU A 10 12.24 -8.42 -3.51
CA LEU A 10 11.91 -7.70 -2.27
C LEU A 10 12.15 -8.54 -1.01
N HIS A 11 11.78 -9.82 -1.06
CA HIS A 11 11.99 -10.74 0.07
C HIS A 11 13.47 -11.06 0.29
N LYS A 12 14.27 -11.17 -0.79
CA LYS A 12 15.71 -11.47 -0.69
C LYS A 12 16.54 -10.28 -0.25
N THR A 13 16.25 -9.07 -0.72
CA THR A 13 17.02 -7.88 -0.32
C THR A 13 16.81 -7.56 1.15
N LEU A 14 15.57 -7.64 1.65
CA LEU A 14 15.25 -7.40 3.07
C LEU A 14 15.83 -8.48 4.00
N MET A 15 15.84 -9.75 3.58
CA MET A 15 16.49 -10.84 4.35
C MET A 15 18.02 -10.75 4.32
N SER A 16 18.62 -10.26 3.23
CA SER A 16 20.08 -10.14 3.11
C SER A 16 20.68 -9.02 3.96
N THR A 17 19.99 -7.88 4.11
CA THR A 17 20.45 -6.78 4.99
C THR A 17 20.34 -7.14 6.47
N ILE A 18 19.38 -7.99 6.85
CA ILE A 18 19.30 -8.56 8.21
C ILE A 18 20.47 -9.54 8.45
N THR A 19 20.92 -10.24 7.41
CA THR A 19 22.03 -11.22 7.52
C THR A 19 23.41 -10.55 7.61
N ALA A 20 23.60 -9.37 7.01
CA ALA A 20 24.90 -8.69 7.00
C ALA A 20 25.26 -7.98 8.32
N ALA A 21 24.29 -7.77 9.23
CA ALA A 21 24.49 -7.09 10.51
C ALA A 21 24.63 -8.05 11.72
N GLY A 22 24.70 -9.37 11.50
CA GLY A 22 24.71 -10.33 12.60
C GLY A 22 25.38 -11.66 12.25
N GLN A 23 26.72 -11.70 12.26
CA GLN A 23 27.42 -12.94 12.59
C GLN A 23 27.08 -13.30 14.05
N GLY A 24 25.98 -14.04 14.25
CA GLY A 24 25.59 -14.51 15.59
C GLY A 24 24.18 -15.08 15.76
N PHE A 25 23.22 -14.85 14.85
CA PHE A 25 21.82 -15.26 15.07
C PHE A 25 21.40 -16.49 14.24
N HIS A 26 22.09 -17.61 14.42
CA HIS A 26 21.60 -18.92 13.99
C HIS A 26 20.97 -19.64 15.18
N LYS A 27 19.72 -19.28 15.52
CA LYS A 27 18.70 -20.01 16.32
C LYS A 27 17.82 -18.99 17.07
N GLU A 28 16.77 -18.43 16.45
CA GLU A 28 15.60 -17.87 17.18
C GLU A 28 14.46 -17.29 16.30
N VAL A 29 14.09 -17.92 15.17
CA VAL A 29 12.86 -17.53 14.46
C VAL A 29 11.93 -18.73 14.32
N GLU A 30 11.33 -19.15 15.44
CA GLU A 30 10.33 -20.24 15.47
C GLU A 30 8.87 -19.75 15.56
N LYS A 31 8.61 -18.44 15.71
CA LYS A 31 7.23 -17.93 15.88
C LYS A 31 6.82 -16.98 14.75
N PRO A 32 5.70 -17.25 14.05
CA PRO A 32 5.18 -16.36 13.01
C PRO A 32 4.68 -15.03 13.60
N PRO A 33 4.63 -13.94 12.81
CA PRO A 33 4.01 -12.69 13.22
C PRO A 33 2.55 -12.90 13.63
N MET A 34 2.06 -12.09 14.58
CA MET A 34 0.67 -12.15 15.05
C MET A 34 -0.10 -10.91 14.61
N CYS A 35 -1.18 -11.10 13.86
CA CYS A 35 -2.06 -10.02 13.46
C CYS A 35 -3.09 -9.70 14.55
N ARG A 36 -3.31 -8.39 14.82
CA ARG A 36 -4.31 -7.87 15.77
C ARG A 36 -4.15 -8.29 17.25
N GLY A 37 -3.02 -8.85 17.65
CA GLY A 37 -2.72 -9.18 19.04
C GLY A 37 -1.49 -8.44 19.55
N ASP A 38 -1.55 -7.97 20.80
CA ASP A 38 -0.33 -7.62 21.54
C ASP A 38 0.42 -8.90 21.87
N SER A 39 1.62 -9.06 21.33
CA SER A 39 2.40 -10.24 21.62
C SER A 39 2.76 -10.28 23.11
N GLN A 40 2.36 -11.35 23.81
CA GLN A 40 2.81 -11.59 25.19
C GLN A 40 4.31 -11.93 25.26
N ASN A 41 4.94 -12.19 24.11
CA ASN A 41 6.35 -12.53 23.97
C ASN A 41 7.09 -11.45 23.15
N ASP A 42 8.27 -11.06 23.62
CA ASP A 42 9.07 -9.98 23.04
C ASP A 42 9.60 -10.29 21.64
N ILE A 43 9.78 -11.57 21.30
CA ILE A 43 10.33 -12.02 20.00
C ILE A 43 9.29 -11.90 18.86
N GLN A 44 8.00 -11.95 19.19
CA GLN A 44 6.94 -11.98 18.17
C GLN A 44 6.58 -10.56 17.70
N ILE A 45 6.48 -10.38 16.38
CA ILE A 45 6.11 -9.09 15.78
C ILE A 45 4.58 -9.00 15.71
N ASN A 46 4.00 -7.97 16.33
CA ASN A 46 2.59 -7.65 16.17
C ASN A 46 2.37 -6.88 14.86
N THR A 47 1.29 -7.18 14.16
CA THR A 47 0.97 -6.59 12.85
C THR A 47 -0.46 -6.05 12.80
N SER A 48 -0.73 -5.24 11.78
CA SER A 48 -2.04 -4.59 11.60
C SER A 48 -2.79 -5.12 10.38
N ASN A 49 -4.12 -5.09 10.46
CA ASN A 49 -5.07 -5.50 9.42
C ASN A 49 -6.19 -4.46 9.31
N GLY A 50 -6.57 -4.07 8.10
CA GLY A 50 -7.64 -3.09 7.90
C GLY A 50 -7.61 -2.43 6.52
N PHE A 51 -8.47 -1.43 6.32
CA PHE A 51 -8.40 -0.54 5.15
C PHE A 51 -7.23 0.45 5.23
N TYR A 52 -6.89 0.85 6.46
CA TYR A 52 -5.80 1.76 6.79
C TYR A 52 -5.07 1.23 8.01
N CYS A 53 -3.73 1.30 7.99
CA CYS A 53 -2.88 0.93 9.12
C CYS A 53 -1.82 1.98 9.42
N ASP A 54 -2.00 3.21 8.94
CA ASP A 54 -1.05 4.29 9.14
C ASP A 54 -0.95 4.76 10.61
N TYR A 55 -2.01 4.54 11.39
CA TYR A 55 -2.07 4.82 12.84
C TYR A 55 -1.39 3.75 13.71
N PHE A 56 -1.14 2.55 13.16
CA PHE A 56 -0.58 1.43 13.93
C PHE A 56 0.88 1.69 14.30
N SER A 57 1.26 1.34 15.52
CA SER A 57 2.65 1.27 15.97
C SER A 57 2.93 -0.11 16.54
N PRO A 58 4.08 -0.72 16.22
CA PRO A 58 4.47 -1.99 16.82
C PRO A 58 4.62 -1.82 18.34
N ASN A 59 4.45 -2.90 19.09
CA ASN A 59 4.45 -2.85 20.56
C ASN A 59 5.84 -2.57 21.17
N LYS A 60 6.90 -2.57 20.35
CA LYS A 60 8.27 -2.23 20.72
C LYS A 60 8.93 -1.42 19.60
N ALA A 61 9.75 -0.42 19.97
CA ALA A 61 10.37 0.50 19.03
C ALA A 61 11.36 -0.16 18.05
N TYR A 62 11.98 -1.27 18.43
CA TYR A 62 12.92 -2.01 17.57
C TYR A 62 12.22 -2.98 16.59
N LYS A 63 10.89 -3.14 16.69
CA LYS A 63 10.12 -4.00 15.77
C LYS A 63 9.67 -3.21 14.55
N PRO A 64 9.62 -3.85 13.37
CA PRO A 64 9.15 -3.18 12.16
C PRO A 64 7.63 -2.97 12.18
N LYS A 65 7.17 -1.89 11.54
CA LYS A 65 5.75 -1.64 11.30
C LYS A 65 5.28 -2.42 10.07
N MET A 66 4.46 -3.45 10.30
CA MET A 66 4.00 -4.37 9.25
C MET A 66 2.48 -4.39 9.11
N TRP A 67 2.00 -4.32 7.86
CA TRP A 67 0.59 -4.42 7.49
C TRP A 67 0.33 -5.73 6.77
N THR A 68 -0.28 -6.69 7.48
CA THR A 68 -0.48 -8.05 7.01
C THR A 68 -1.71 -8.21 6.13
N GLU A 69 -2.72 -7.35 6.28
CA GLU A 69 -3.91 -7.37 5.45
C GLU A 69 -4.35 -5.95 5.05
N ALA A 70 -3.80 -5.47 3.94
CA ALA A 70 -4.29 -4.29 3.25
C ALA A 70 -5.51 -4.68 2.42
N TRP A 71 -6.70 -4.45 2.99
CA TRP A 71 -7.95 -4.92 2.41
C TRP A 71 -8.23 -4.27 1.05
N ALA A 72 -8.11 -5.03 -0.04
CA ALA A 72 -8.28 -4.52 -1.40
C ALA A 72 -9.74 -4.23 -1.79
N GLY A 73 -10.67 -4.74 -0.99
CA GLY A 73 -12.13 -4.66 -1.09
C GLY A 73 -12.74 -5.43 0.08
N TRP A 74 -13.81 -6.20 -0.18
CA TRP A 74 -14.45 -7.05 0.84
C TRP A 74 -15.06 -8.31 0.21
N SER A 75 -15.32 -9.33 1.03
CA SER A 75 -15.99 -10.56 0.56
C SER A 75 -17.43 -10.28 0.13
N THR A 76 -17.90 -10.96 -0.91
CA THR A 76 -19.31 -10.90 -1.32
C THR A 76 -20.12 -11.90 -0.51
N GLU A 77 -21.31 -11.48 -0.08
CA GLU A 77 -22.27 -12.30 0.65
C GLU A 77 -23.46 -12.64 -0.25
N PHE A 78 -24.05 -13.83 -0.07
CA PHE A 78 -25.30 -14.18 -0.75
C PHE A 78 -26.42 -13.23 -0.34
N GLY A 79 -27.03 -12.55 -1.32
CA GLY A 79 -28.05 -11.53 -1.10
C GLY A 79 -27.51 -10.11 -0.85
N GLY A 80 -26.19 -9.95 -0.78
CA GLY A 80 -25.52 -8.64 -0.66
C GLY A 80 -25.02 -8.08 -2.00
N PRO A 81 -24.66 -6.79 -2.06
CA PRO A 81 -23.99 -6.20 -3.21
C PRO A 81 -22.53 -6.66 -3.31
N VAL A 82 -21.93 -6.52 -4.50
CA VAL A 82 -20.48 -6.74 -4.69
C VAL A 82 -19.72 -5.52 -4.16
N PRO A 83 -18.88 -5.66 -3.11
CA PRO A 83 -18.15 -4.54 -2.53
C PRO A 83 -17.05 -4.01 -3.47
N TYR A 84 -16.79 -2.70 -3.44
CA TYR A 84 -15.77 -2.04 -4.27
C TYR A 84 -14.91 -1.10 -3.43
N ARG A 85 -13.60 -1.07 -3.68
CA ARG A 85 -12.65 -0.10 -3.11
C ARG A 85 -11.88 0.59 -4.24
N PRO A 86 -11.88 1.93 -4.32
CA PRO A 86 -11.13 2.66 -5.34
C PRO A 86 -9.64 2.34 -5.34
N ALA A 87 -9.04 2.27 -6.53
CA ALA A 87 -7.61 2.05 -6.69
C ALA A 87 -6.79 3.18 -6.05
N GLU A 88 -7.30 4.41 -6.15
CA GLU A 88 -6.71 5.63 -5.62
C GLU A 88 -6.66 5.62 -4.10
N ASP A 89 -7.74 5.17 -3.46
CA ASP A 89 -7.84 5.02 -2.00
C ASP A 89 -6.88 3.93 -1.48
N LEU A 90 -6.83 2.78 -2.16
CA LEU A 90 -5.90 1.71 -1.81
C LEU A 90 -4.44 2.19 -1.98
N ALA A 91 -4.11 2.83 -3.10
CA ALA A 91 -2.79 3.41 -3.32
C ALA A 91 -2.42 4.47 -2.28
N PHE A 92 -3.36 5.34 -1.92
CA PHE A 92 -3.20 6.33 -0.87
C PHE A 92 -2.90 5.69 0.48
N SER A 93 -3.68 4.69 0.89
CA SER A 93 -3.48 3.99 2.17
C SER A 93 -2.10 3.30 2.25
N VAL A 94 -1.64 2.72 1.14
CA VAL A 94 -0.30 2.10 1.01
C VAL A 94 0.81 3.14 1.08
N ALA A 95 0.72 4.23 0.32
CA ALA A 95 1.70 5.31 0.40
C ALA A 95 1.74 5.94 1.81
N LYS A 96 0.58 6.05 2.47
CA LYS A 96 0.45 6.64 3.82
C LYS A 96 1.11 5.82 4.91
N ILE A 97 1.11 4.48 4.82
CA ILE A 97 1.86 3.68 5.79
C ILE A 97 3.37 3.77 5.54
N ILE A 98 3.80 3.78 4.27
CA ILE A 98 5.22 3.82 3.89
C ILE A 98 5.87 5.12 4.35
N LEU A 99 5.21 6.27 4.09
CA LEU A 99 5.73 7.57 4.52
C LEU A 99 5.86 7.68 6.05
N LYS A 100 5.10 6.87 6.82
CA LYS A 100 5.21 6.75 8.29
C LYS A 100 6.13 5.61 8.75
N GLY A 101 7.06 5.15 7.91
CA GLY A 101 8.03 4.11 8.25
C GLY A 101 7.50 2.67 8.19
N GLY A 102 6.36 2.44 7.51
CA GLY A 102 5.88 1.08 7.21
C GLY A 102 6.84 0.35 6.28
N SER A 103 7.26 -0.86 6.64
CA SER A 103 8.29 -1.62 5.93
C SER A 103 7.77 -2.94 5.33
N TYR A 104 6.53 -3.31 5.59
CA TYR A 104 5.87 -4.47 5.01
C TYR A 104 4.39 -4.21 4.78
N ILE A 105 3.89 -4.58 3.59
CA ILE A 105 2.50 -4.45 3.18
C ILE A 105 2.12 -5.69 2.39
N ASN A 106 0.98 -6.30 2.70
CA ASN A 106 0.41 -7.41 1.95
C ASN A 106 -1.04 -7.10 1.57
N TYR A 107 -1.37 -7.22 0.28
CA TYR A 107 -2.74 -7.02 -0.21
C TYR A 107 -3.59 -8.24 0.12
N TYR A 108 -4.66 -8.00 0.87
CA TYR A 108 -5.68 -9.01 1.15
C TYR A 108 -6.97 -8.59 0.42
N MET A 109 -7.30 -9.12 -0.75
CA MET A 109 -6.56 -10.10 -1.53
C MET A 109 -5.82 -9.44 -2.71
N TYR A 110 -4.68 -10.01 -3.09
CA TYR A 110 -4.07 -9.70 -4.40
C TYR A 110 -4.77 -10.46 -5.54
N HIS A 111 -5.18 -11.70 -5.27
CA HIS A 111 -6.11 -12.50 -6.06
C HIS A 111 -7.03 -13.23 -5.08
N GLY A 112 -8.33 -13.01 -5.20
CA GLY A 112 -9.31 -13.60 -4.31
C GLY A 112 -9.74 -15.00 -4.74
N GLY A 113 -10.17 -15.14 -6.00
CA GLY A 113 -10.55 -16.42 -6.61
C GLY A 113 -11.97 -16.88 -6.25
N THR A 114 -12.16 -18.19 -6.13
CA THR A 114 -13.47 -18.83 -5.95
C THR A 114 -13.46 -19.85 -4.82
N ASN A 115 -14.49 -19.81 -3.98
CA ASN A 115 -14.78 -20.83 -2.97
C ASN A 115 -15.41 -22.06 -3.63
N PHE A 116 -14.58 -22.98 -4.15
CA PHE A 116 -15.06 -24.20 -4.81
C PHE A 116 -15.60 -25.26 -3.84
N GLY A 117 -16.49 -26.12 -4.34
CA GLY A 117 -17.03 -27.24 -3.58
C GLY A 117 -18.01 -26.78 -2.48
N ARG A 118 -18.01 -27.49 -1.34
CA ARG A 118 -18.95 -27.24 -0.22
C ARG A 118 -18.25 -27.10 1.13
N THR A 119 -16.92 -27.07 1.14
CA THR A 119 -16.08 -26.97 2.36
C THR A 119 -15.15 -25.75 2.30
N ALA A 120 -15.30 -24.90 1.29
CA ALA A 120 -14.69 -23.58 1.18
C ALA A 120 -15.79 -22.51 1.27
N GLY A 121 -15.43 -21.30 1.68
CA GLY A 121 -16.38 -20.23 2.00
C GLY A 121 -16.94 -20.35 3.42
N GLY A 122 -17.14 -19.20 4.06
CA GLY A 122 -17.84 -19.12 5.35
C GLY A 122 -19.36 -19.14 5.18
N PRO A 123 -20.14 -19.22 6.28
CA PRO A 123 -21.59 -19.09 6.23
C PRO A 123 -22.00 -17.82 5.46
N PHE A 124 -22.91 -17.97 4.49
CA PHE A 124 -23.40 -16.89 3.62
C PHE A 124 -22.37 -16.17 2.75
N ILE A 125 -21.09 -16.56 2.77
CA ILE A 125 -20.11 -16.03 1.81
C ILE A 125 -20.42 -16.62 0.43
N ALA A 126 -20.47 -15.77 -0.58
CA ALA A 126 -20.72 -16.17 -1.96
C ALA A 126 -19.64 -17.14 -2.46
N THR A 127 -19.97 -17.90 -3.50
CA THR A 127 -18.99 -18.74 -4.22
C THR A 127 -17.85 -17.87 -4.79
N SER A 128 -18.17 -16.69 -5.30
CA SER A 128 -17.16 -15.72 -5.70
C SER A 128 -16.43 -15.15 -4.48
N TYR A 129 -15.10 -15.20 -4.51
CA TYR A 129 -14.22 -14.54 -3.53
C TYR A 129 -13.39 -13.44 -4.19
N ASP A 130 -13.92 -12.78 -5.24
CA ASP A 130 -13.22 -11.75 -6.04
C ASP A 130 -12.53 -10.66 -5.20
N TYR A 131 -13.20 -10.20 -4.14
CA TYR A 131 -12.68 -9.21 -3.18
C TYR A 131 -12.34 -7.84 -3.78
N ASP A 132 -12.77 -7.55 -5.01
CA ASP A 132 -12.30 -6.42 -5.82
C ASP A 132 -10.75 -6.38 -5.91
N ALA A 133 -10.14 -7.56 -5.94
CA ALA A 133 -8.69 -7.72 -5.92
C ALA A 133 -8.04 -7.22 -7.23
N PRO A 134 -6.73 -6.84 -7.19
CA PRO A 134 -5.97 -6.48 -8.40
C PRO A 134 -6.00 -7.54 -9.51
N LEU A 135 -6.08 -8.82 -9.15
CA LEU A 135 -6.44 -9.90 -10.06
C LEU A 135 -7.86 -10.33 -9.73
N ASP A 136 -8.76 -10.28 -10.70
CA ASP A 136 -10.16 -10.68 -10.49
C ASP A 136 -10.31 -12.17 -10.17
N GLU A 137 -11.54 -12.61 -9.90
CA GLU A 137 -11.88 -14.02 -9.63
C GLU A 137 -11.29 -15.00 -10.65
N TYR A 138 -11.20 -14.61 -11.93
CA TYR A 138 -10.73 -15.46 -13.02
C TYR A 138 -9.22 -15.32 -13.28
N GLY A 139 -8.52 -14.48 -12.51
CA GLY A 139 -7.10 -14.22 -12.63
C GLY A 139 -6.74 -13.19 -13.71
N LEU A 140 -7.71 -12.44 -14.23
CA LEU A 140 -7.46 -11.35 -15.18
C LEU A 140 -7.02 -10.08 -14.44
N LEU A 141 -6.29 -9.21 -15.14
CA LEU A 141 -5.82 -7.94 -14.58
C LEU A 141 -7.01 -6.97 -14.41
N ARG A 142 -7.35 -6.62 -13.16
CA ARG A 142 -8.38 -5.63 -12.87
C ARG A 142 -7.83 -4.22 -13.05
N GLN A 143 -8.07 -3.61 -14.21
CA GLN A 143 -7.70 -2.22 -14.46
C GLN A 143 -8.80 -1.25 -13.97
N PRO A 144 -8.43 -0.06 -13.45
CA PRO A 144 -7.06 0.48 -13.35
C PRO A 144 -6.29 -0.01 -12.11
N LYS A 145 -6.92 -0.75 -11.18
CA LYS A 145 -6.34 -1.07 -9.86
C LYS A 145 -4.98 -1.76 -9.95
N TRP A 146 -4.85 -2.80 -10.78
CA TRP A 146 -3.60 -3.51 -10.95
C TRP A 146 -2.48 -2.60 -11.50
N GLY A 147 -2.78 -1.84 -12.57
CA GLY A 147 -1.81 -0.95 -13.20
C GLY A 147 -1.36 0.18 -12.26
N HIS A 148 -2.31 0.77 -11.54
CA HIS A 148 -2.05 1.85 -10.59
C HIS A 148 -1.16 1.40 -9.45
N LEU A 149 -1.44 0.24 -8.85
CA LEU A 149 -0.60 -0.33 -7.79
C LEU A 149 0.77 -0.78 -8.31
N LYS A 150 0.87 -1.29 -9.54
CA LYS A 150 2.15 -1.60 -10.18
C LYS A 150 3.03 -0.35 -10.28
N ASP A 151 2.46 0.78 -10.70
CA ASP A 151 3.21 2.03 -10.83
C ASP A 151 3.54 2.66 -9.47
N LEU A 152 2.67 2.51 -8.46
CA LEU A 152 2.99 2.82 -7.06
C LEU A 152 4.22 2.02 -6.59
N HIS A 153 4.25 0.70 -6.81
CA HIS A 153 5.39 -0.13 -6.41
C HIS A 153 6.68 0.26 -7.12
N ARG A 154 6.61 0.63 -8.40
CA ARG A 154 7.77 1.17 -9.14
C ARG A 154 8.28 2.46 -8.50
N ALA A 155 7.40 3.38 -8.12
CA ALA A 155 7.78 4.59 -7.41
C ALA A 155 8.44 4.31 -6.05
N ILE A 156 7.86 3.40 -5.25
CA ILE A 156 8.43 2.96 -3.97
C ILE A 156 9.80 2.32 -4.16
N LYS A 157 9.98 1.51 -5.22
CA LYS A 157 11.28 0.88 -5.54
C LYS A 157 12.36 1.91 -5.84
N LEU A 158 12.03 3.00 -6.52
CA LEU A 158 12.97 4.11 -6.73
C LEU A 158 13.35 4.80 -5.41
N CYS A 159 12.44 4.85 -4.44
CA CYS A 159 12.68 5.40 -3.11
C CYS A 159 13.43 4.46 -2.15
N GLU A 160 13.55 3.16 -2.47
CA GLU A 160 14.05 2.12 -1.57
C GLU A 160 15.41 2.45 -0.91
N PRO A 161 16.43 2.94 -1.63
CA PRO A 161 17.72 3.27 -1.01
C PRO A 161 17.60 4.31 0.11
N ALA A 162 16.71 5.29 -0.03
CA ALA A 162 16.43 6.27 1.00
C ALA A 162 15.60 5.67 2.15
N LEU A 163 14.51 4.96 1.81
CA LEU A 163 13.56 4.37 2.76
C LEU A 163 14.21 3.41 3.76
N VAL A 164 15.20 2.62 3.33
CA VAL A 164 15.86 1.63 4.20
C VAL A 164 17.04 2.20 4.98
N SER A 165 17.46 3.44 4.68
CA SER A 165 18.67 4.05 5.27
C SER A 165 18.38 4.93 6.47
N ILE A 166 17.16 5.49 6.58
CA ILE A 166 16.82 6.48 7.59
C ILE A 166 15.32 6.52 7.86
N SER A 167 14.94 7.00 9.04
CA SER A 167 13.56 7.34 9.38
C SER A 167 13.12 8.65 8.71
N PRO A 168 11.81 8.82 8.40
CA PRO A 168 11.30 10.04 7.79
C PRO A 168 11.37 11.23 8.75
N VAL A 169 11.66 12.41 8.21
CA VAL A 169 11.48 13.70 8.87
C VAL A 169 10.19 14.33 8.36
N LEU A 170 9.23 14.59 9.25
CA LEU A 170 7.99 15.28 8.94
C LEU A 170 8.20 16.79 8.90
N THR A 171 7.76 17.43 7.83
CA THR A 171 7.75 18.89 7.64
C THR A 171 6.34 19.34 7.25
N PRO A 172 5.67 20.17 8.07
CA PRO A 172 4.39 20.75 7.70
C PRO A 172 4.51 21.65 6.47
N LEU A 173 3.61 21.50 5.50
CA LEU A 173 3.53 22.33 4.29
C LEU A 173 2.29 23.23 4.25
N GLY A 174 1.31 22.97 5.12
CA GLY A 174 0.05 23.68 5.25
C GLY A 174 -0.84 23.03 6.30
N ASN A 175 -2.08 23.51 6.44
CA ASN A 175 -3.01 23.04 7.48
C ASN A 175 -3.35 21.54 7.37
N HIS A 176 -3.35 21.00 6.16
CA HIS A 176 -3.64 19.59 5.88
C HIS A 176 -2.57 18.95 4.97
N GLN A 177 -1.40 19.57 4.86
CA GLN A 177 -0.35 19.14 3.95
C GLN A 177 0.95 18.93 4.70
N GLU A 178 1.62 17.82 4.38
CA GLU A 178 2.85 17.39 5.02
C GLU A 178 3.84 16.89 3.96
N ALA A 179 5.12 17.11 4.19
CA ALA A 179 6.22 16.40 3.54
C ALA A 179 6.82 15.40 4.53
N HIS A 180 7.02 14.16 4.09
CA HIS A 180 7.80 13.15 4.81
C HIS A 180 9.06 12.88 4.00
N VAL A 181 10.22 13.26 4.54
CA VAL A 181 11.49 13.27 3.81
C VAL A 181 12.44 12.24 4.40
N PHE A 182 12.90 11.32 3.55
CA PHE A 182 13.94 10.34 3.82
C PHE A 182 15.21 10.81 3.14
N LYS A 183 16.14 11.43 3.88
CA LYS A 183 17.36 12.02 3.32
C LYS A 183 18.59 11.50 4.05
N SER A 184 19.45 10.80 3.32
CA SER A 184 20.76 10.36 3.76
C SER A 184 21.84 10.91 2.81
N ASN A 185 23.12 10.69 3.12
CA ASN A 185 24.24 11.27 2.36
C ASN A 185 24.30 10.84 0.87
N GLY A 186 23.56 9.79 0.47
CA GLY A 186 23.56 9.28 -0.90
C GLY A 186 22.18 9.08 -1.54
N ALA A 187 21.07 9.32 -0.81
CA ALA A 187 19.72 9.13 -1.34
C ALA A 187 18.73 10.11 -0.69
N CYS A 188 17.75 10.58 -1.46
CA CYS A 188 16.69 11.45 -0.96
C CYS A 188 15.35 11.04 -1.57
N ALA A 189 14.38 10.63 -0.76
CA ALA A 189 13.01 10.43 -1.18
C ALA A 189 12.06 11.32 -0.36
N ALA A 190 11.04 11.89 -1.00
CA ALA A 190 10.02 12.68 -0.34
C ALA A 190 8.61 12.21 -0.71
N PHE A 191 7.71 12.22 0.27
CA PHE A 191 6.29 11.97 0.10
C PHE A 191 5.54 13.23 0.50
N LEU A 192 4.83 13.84 -0.45
CA LEU A 192 4.07 15.07 -0.23
C LEU A 192 2.58 14.70 -0.14
N ALA A 193 2.01 14.79 1.05
CA ALA A 193 0.65 14.38 1.35
C ALA A 193 -0.29 15.61 1.41
N ASN A 194 -1.50 15.43 0.88
CA ASN A 194 -2.64 16.32 1.12
C ASN A 194 -3.79 15.50 1.70
N TYR A 195 -4.10 15.72 2.97
CA TYR A 195 -5.19 15.03 3.68
C TYR A 195 -6.53 15.75 3.55
N ASN A 196 -6.58 16.91 2.88
CA ASN A 196 -7.86 17.57 2.63
C ASN A 196 -8.68 16.73 1.63
N GLN A 197 -9.91 16.38 2.02
CA GLN A 197 -10.82 15.56 1.21
C GLN A 197 -11.63 16.38 0.19
N HIS A 198 -11.57 17.72 0.29
CA HIS A 198 -12.46 18.61 -0.46
C HIS A 198 -11.70 19.60 -1.36
N SER A 199 -10.40 19.82 -1.14
CA SER A 199 -9.65 20.81 -1.91
C SER A 199 -8.26 20.37 -2.34
N PHE A 200 -7.89 20.85 -3.53
CA PHE A 200 -6.52 20.83 -4.04
C PHE A 200 -5.66 21.80 -3.23
N ALA A 201 -4.37 21.48 -3.11
CA ALA A 201 -3.39 22.36 -2.49
C ALA A 201 -2.18 22.57 -3.40
N LYS A 202 -1.70 23.82 -3.49
CA LYS A 202 -0.40 24.13 -4.07
C LYS A 202 0.57 24.42 -2.93
N VAL A 203 1.58 23.58 -2.77
CA VAL A 203 2.52 23.64 -1.65
C VAL A 203 3.95 23.94 -2.10
N PRO A 204 4.71 24.76 -1.36
CA PRO A 204 6.14 24.94 -1.59
C PRO A 204 6.94 23.77 -1.00
N PHE A 205 7.91 23.24 -1.73
CA PHE A 205 8.85 22.23 -1.24
C PHE A 205 10.17 22.31 -2.03
N GLU A 206 11.31 22.40 -1.34
CA GLU A 206 12.67 22.43 -1.95
C GLU A 206 12.78 23.42 -3.14
N ASN A 207 12.34 24.67 -2.93
CA ASN A 207 12.32 25.77 -3.91
C ASN A 207 11.41 25.56 -5.14
N LYS A 208 10.57 24.53 -5.16
CA LYS A 208 9.55 24.28 -6.18
C LYS A 208 8.14 24.35 -5.58
N HIS A 209 7.14 24.43 -6.45
CA HIS A 209 5.75 24.30 -6.06
C HIS A 209 5.15 23.03 -6.63
N TYR A 210 4.38 22.29 -5.82
CA TYR A 210 3.72 21.06 -6.21
C TYR A 210 2.21 21.19 -6.04
N ASN A 211 1.47 20.74 -7.05
CA ASN A 211 0.01 20.66 -7.00
C ASN A 211 -0.39 19.29 -6.48
N LEU A 212 -0.96 19.25 -5.29
CA LEU A 212 -1.45 18.04 -4.63
C LEU A 212 -2.98 17.97 -4.79
N PRO A 213 -3.51 16.96 -5.50
CA PRO A 213 -4.93 16.64 -5.46
C PRO A 213 -5.45 16.43 -4.04
N LEU A 214 -6.76 16.57 -3.86
CA LEU A 214 -7.44 16.17 -2.64
C LEU A 214 -7.14 14.70 -2.34
N TRP A 215 -7.03 14.37 -1.05
CA TRP A 215 -6.79 13.01 -0.54
C TRP A 215 -5.72 12.24 -1.33
N SER A 216 -4.52 12.83 -1.44
CA SER A 216 -3.47 12.30 -2.31
C SER A 216 -2.08 12.38 -1.70
N ILE A 217 -1.19 11.50 -2.17
CA ILE A 217 0.24 11.54 -1.87
C ILE A 217 1.01 11.53 -3.18
N SER A 218 1.93 12.48 -3.35
CA SER A 218 2.91 12.51 -4.43
C SER A 218 4.24 11.92 -3.97
N ILE A 219 4.87 11.09 -4.80
CA ILE A 219 6.13 10.40 -4.49
C ILE A 219 7.26 10.99 -5.36
N LEU A 220 8.33 11.43 -4.70
CA LEU A 220 9.51 12.06 -5.29
C LEU A 220 10.76 11.25 -4.89
N PRO A 221 11.25 10.31 -5.71
CA PRO A 221 12.37 9.45 -5.37
C PRO A 221 13.73 10.13 -5.29
N ASP A 222 13.81 11.39 -5.72
CA ASP A 222 14.99 12.26 -5.70
C ASP A 222 14.73 13.57 -4.92
N CYS A 223 13.61 13.65 -4.20
CA CYS A 223 13.08 14.86 -3.54
C CYS A 223 12.80 16.05 -4.48
N LYS A 224 12.80 15.86 -5.81
CA LYS A 224 12.70 16.96 -6.80
C LYS A 224 11.66 16.75 -7.88
N ASN A 225 11.40 15.51 -8.30
CA ASN A 225 10.55 15.19 -9.43
C ASN A 225 9.46 14.20 -8.99
N THR A 226 8.20 14.58 -9.16
CA THR A 226 7.07 13.69 -8.89
C THR A 226 7.00 12.63 -9.98
N VAL A 227 7.18 11.36 -9.62
CA VAL A 227 7.05 10.22 -10.56
C VAL A 227 5.69 9.53 -10.45
N TYR A 228 4.98 9.75 -9.35
CA TYR A 228 3.69 9.13 -9.07
C TYR A 228 2.84 10.00 -8.13
N ASN A 229 1.52 10.00 -8.32
CA ASN A 229 0.56 10.53 -7.36
C ASN A 229 -0.61 9.56 -7.22
N THR A 230 -1.07 9.31 -6.00
CA THR A 230 -2.08 8.29 -5.69
C THR A 230 -3.44 8.53 -6.33
N THR A 231 -3.74 9.74 -6.79
CA THR A 231 -5.03 10.10 -7.42
C THR A 231 -4.90 10.30 -8.94
N ARG A 232 -3.68 10.23 -9.50
CA ARG A 232 -3.45 10.38 -10.95
C ARG A 232 -3.13 9.04 -11.58
N CYS A 233 -4.13 8.39 -12.17
CA CYS A 233 -3.94 7.21 -13.02
C CYS A 233 -3.24 7.64 -14.33
N ILE A 234 -2.13 6.98 -14.70
CA ILE A 234 -1.35 7.32 -15.92
C ILE A 234 -2.10 6.84 -17.18
N ALA A 235 -1.90 7.58 -18.28
CA ALA A 235 -2.66 7.65 -19.53
C ALA A 235 -3.14 6.35 -20.21
N GLU A 236 -2.46 5.21 -20.08
CA GLU A 236 -2.97 3.93 -20.64
C GLU A 236 -4.25 3.43 -19.95
N SER A 237 -4.62 4.02 -18.81
CA SER A 237 -5.83 3.71 -18.05
C SER A 237 -6.88 4.83 -18.08
N VAL A 238 -6.62 5.94 -18.77
CA VAL A 238 -7.52 7.11 -18.76
C VAL A 238 -8.85 6.81 -19.44
N LEU A 239 -8.86 5.94 -20.46
CA LEU A 239 -10.11 5.53 -21.13
C LEU A 239 -11.04 4.72 -20.21
N LEU A 240 -10.50 4.03 -19.20
CA LEU A 240 -11.24 3.25 -18.19
C LEU A 240 -11.55 4.05 -16.91
N CYS A 241 -10.68 5.00 -16.56
CA CYS A 241 -10.86 5.82 -15.37
C CYS A 241 -11.99 6.87 -15.52
N SER A 242 -12.19 7.41 -16.72
CA SER A 242 -13.25 8.39 -17.02
C SER A 242 -14.62 7.75 -17.33
N THR A 243 -14.63 6.53 -17.87
CA THR A 243 -15.87 5.78 -18.19
C THR A 243 -16.56 5.27 -16.92
N ILE A 244 -15.82 4.83 -15.90
CA ILE A 244 -16.42 4.43 -14.61
C ILE A 244 -17.07 5.62 -13.87
N THR A 245 -16.62 6.86 -14.11
CA THR A 245 -17.27 8.04 -13.50
C THR A 245 -18.60 8.37 -14.18
N THR A 246 -18.78 8.00 -15.44
CA THR A 246 -19.99 8.27 -16.23
C THR A 246 -21.02 7.14 -16.13
N ASP A 247 -20.60 5.86 -16.08
CA ASP A 247 -21.52 4.72 -15.91
C ASP A 247 -22.15 4.62 -14.51
N LYS A 248 -21.57 5.28 -13.49
CA LYS A 248 -22.11 5.30 -12.12
C LYS A 248 -23.40 6.12 -11.98
N GLU A 249 -23.74 6.99 -12.93
CA GLU A 249 -25.08 7.60 -12.97
C GLU A 249 -26.14 6.67 -13.58
N THR A 250 -25.75 5.61 -14.29
CA THR A 250 -26.67 4.79 -15.08
C THR A 250 -27.08 3.47 -14.43
N LEU A 251 -26.44 3.07 -13.32
CA LEU A 251 -26.74 1.83 -12.57
C LEU A 251 -27.40 2.08 -11.19
N ARG A 252 -28.21 3.13 -11.09
CA ARG A 252 -29.27 3.20 -10.07
C ARG A 252 -30.55 2.63 -10.65
N ILE A 253 -30.73 1.31 -10.55
CA ILE A 253 -32.03 0.62 -10.62
C ILE A 253 -32.08 -0.37 -9.48
#